data_AF-A0A7L3NRE8-F1
#
_entry.id   AF-A0A7L3NRE8-F1
#
_cell.length_a   1.000
_cell.length_b   1.000
_cell.length_c   1.000
_cell.angle_alpha   90.00
_cell.angle_beta   90.00
_cell.angle_gamma   90.00
#
_symmetry.space_group_name_H-M   'P 1'
#
loop_
_entity.id
_entity.type
_entity.pdbx_description
1 polymer ?
#
loop_
_entity_poly.entity_id
_entity_poly.type
_entity_poly.pdbx_seq_one_letter_code
_entity_poly.pdbx_strand_id
1 'polypeptide(L)'
;KTGYGLEGLISRLQHSWKCAGDVYLLGATNSGKSTLFNSLLRSDYCKSRAPDIIDRATVSSWPGTTLDLLKFPIINPTCDRIFRRQERLKEEATKTEDDLSSEEKKYLNQLKKQGYLVGRVGRTFQQQKSSPEIDFDPDLLSYSIDEDPRHSPRQRQEREEFTHNEVKDARWCFDTPGIIKENCVVPFIFQVLNLLTEKEVKLVLPTCAIVPRTFILKPGTVLFLAALGRIDYLQGEKPAWFSVVASNLLPVRIVTLSEADDVYEKHAAQELLKVPMGGEERMKEFPPLVPQDITLKGIGTSEAVADIKLSSAGWVAVTAHAEEELLLRAYTPKGTALVVRQPPLLPYISTIRGARIAGTPAYRTKKPPSLIENLKTTGRR
;
A
#
# COMPACT_ATOMS: atom_id res chain seq x y z
N LYS A 1 -3.41 -1.90 -5.13
CA LYS A 1 -2.18 -2.35 -5.82
C LYS A 1 -2.21 -3.85 -6.12
N THR A 2 -2.52 -4.69 -5.14
CA THR A 2 -2.50 -6.16 -5.29
C THR A 2 -3.79 -6.78 -5.86
N GLY A 3 -4.73 -5.97 -6.34
CA GLY A 3 -6.02 -6.45 -6.88
C GLY A 3 -7.03 -6.98 -5.85
N TYR A 4 -6.61 -7.17 -4.60
CA TYR A 4 -7.46 -7.70 -3.52
C TYR A 4 -8.71 -6.85 -3.27
N GLY A 5 -9.87 -7.49 -3.15
CA GLY A 5 -11.17 -6.90 -2.89
C GLY A 5 -11.75 -6.12 -4.09
N LEU A 6 -11.04 -6.02 -5.21
CA LEU A 6 -11.48 -5.20 -6.34
C LEU A 6 -12.68 -5.83 -7.06
N GLU A 7 -12.66 -7.14 -7.29
CA GLU A 7 -13.79 -7.84 -7.94
C GLU A 7 -15.08 -7.70 -7.11
N GLY A 8 -14.97 -7.83 -5.79
CA GLY A 8 -16.08 -7.59 -4.86
C GLY A 8 -16.57 -6.13 -4.88
N LEU A 9 -15.65 -5.16 -4.94
CA LEU A 9 -15.99 -3.74 -5.09
C LEU A 9 -16.75 -3.48 -6.39
N ILE A 10 -16.27 -3.98 -7.53
CA ILE A 10 -16.92 -3.79 -8.83
C ILE A 10 -18.31 -4.42 -8.82
N SER A 11 -18.47 -5.60 -8.23
CA SER A 11 -19.80 -6.22 -8.06
C SER A 11 -20.71 -5.31 -7.26
N ARG A 12 -20.27 -4.77 -6.12
CA ARG A 12 -21.09 -3.82 -5.34
C ARG A 12 -21.40 -2.55 -6.11
N LEU A 13 -20.45 -1.99 -6.86
CA LEU A 13 -20.67 -0.82 -7.72
C LEU A 13 -21.74 -1.12 -8.77
N GLN A 14 -21.63 -2.22 -9.52
CA GLN A 14 -22.60 -2.60 -10.54
C GLN A 14 -24.01 -2.82 -9.98
N HIS A 15 -24.14 -3.40 -8.77
CA HIS A 15 -25.45 -3.63 -8.14
C HIS A 15 -26.06 -2.36 -7.54
N SER A 16 -25.24 -1.51 -6.89
CA SER A 16 -25.73 -0.30 -6.19
C SER A 16 -25.97 0.89 -7.12
N TRP A 17 -25.15 1.03 -8.17
CA TRP A 17 -25.17 2.19 -9.06
C TRP A 17 -26.42 2.25 -9.94
N LYS A 18 -27.03 1.11 -10.29
CA LYS A 18 -28.25 1.02 -11.12
C LYS A 18 -28.23 1.92 -12.38
N CYS A 19 -27.05 2.19 -12.92
CA CYS A 19 -26.81 3.10 -14.07
C CYS A 19 -27.24 4.56 -13.85
N ALA A 20 -27.37 5.02 -12.59
CA ALA A 20 -27.89 6.32 -12.23
C ALA A 20 -26.83 7.46 -12.33
N GLY A 21 -26.33 7.72 -13.54
CA GLY A 21 -25.43 8.84 -13.83
C GLY A 21 -23.95 8.51 -13.71
N ASP A 22 -23.10 9.54 -13.67
CA ASP A 22 -21.64 9.37 -13.65
C ASP A 22 -21.09 9.06 -12.25
N VAL A 23 -19.86 8.54 -12.19
CA VAL A 23 -19.18 8.16 -10.93
C VAL A 23 -17.94 9.01 -10.72
N TYR A 24 -17.81 9.62 -9.54
CA TYR A 24 -16.68 10.47 -9.18
C TYR A 24 -15.87 9.84 -8.04
N LEU A 25 -14.58 9.63 -8.26
CA LEU A 25 -13.67 9.14 -7.22
C LEU A 25 -13.15 10.31 -6.39
N LEU A 26 -13.66 10.46 -5.17
CA LEU A 26 -13.26 11.51 -4.22
C LEU A 26 -12.33 10.97 -3.13
N GLY A 27 -11.44 11.82 -2.62
CA GLY A 27 -10.62 11.49 -1.44
C GLY A 27 -9.31 12.26 -1.33
N ALA A 28 -8.67 12.15 -0.17
CA ALA A 28 -7.43 12.86 0.16
C ALA A 28 -6.27 12.52 -0.81
N THR A 29 -5.25 13.38 -0.87
CA THR A 29 -3.98 13.02 -1.51
C THR A 29 -3.37 11.78 -0.85
N ASN A 30 -2.64 10.98 -1.62
CA ASN A 30 -1.98 9.73 -1.18
C ASN A 30 -2.90 8.61 -0.63
N SER A 31 -4.24 8.73 -0.76
CA SER A 31 -5.16 7.64 -0.41
C SER A 31 -5.18 6.48 -1.42
N GLY A 32 -4.54 6.66 -2.58
CA GLY A 32 -4.46 5.63 -3.63
C GLY A 32 -5.56 5.70 -4.70
N LYS A 33 -6.28 6.82 -4.83
CA LYS A 33 -7.34 7.02 -5.85
C LYS A 33 -6.87 6.69 -7.27
N SER A 34 -5.78 7.28 -7.73
CA SER A 34 -5.27 7.04 -9.09
C SER A 34 -4.77 5.60 -9.28
N THR A 35 -4.34 4.93 -8.20
CA THR A 35 -4.06 3.48 -8.24
C THR A 35 -5.34 2.67 -8.39
N LEU A 36 -6.41 3.03 -7.68
CA LEU A 36 -7.72 2.40 -7.82
C LEU A 36 -8.30 2.65 -9.22
N PHE A 37 -8.23 3.88 -9.73
CA PHE A 37 -8.65 4.25 -11.08
C PHE A 37 -7.95 3.39 -12.15
N ASN A 38 -6.62 3.28 -12.09
CA ASN A 38 -5.87 2.40 -13.00
C ASN A 38 -6.23 0.93 -12.87
N SER A 39 -6.61 0.47 -11.67
CA SER A 39 -7.05 -0.90 -11.45
C SER A 39 -8.45 -1.12 -12.04
N LEU A 40 -9.35 -0.14 -11.91
CA LEU A 40 -10.69 -0.18 -12.50
C LEU A 40 -10.66 -0.07 -14.03
N LEU A 41 -9.79 0.75 -14.60
CA LEU A 41 -9.54 0.84 -16.04
C LEU A 41 -9.15 -0.52 -16.64
N ARG A 42 -8.40 -1.32 -15.88
CA ARG A 42 -7.98 -2.68 -16.27
C ARG A 42 -9.01 -3.77 -15.98
N SER A 43 -10.13 -3.45 -15.34
CA SER A 43 -11.13 -4.41 -14.91
C SER A 43 -12.37 -4.44 -15.81
N ASP A 44 -13.28 -5.38 -15.51
CA ASP A 44 -14.62 -5.47 -16.10
C ASP A 44 -15.53 -4.26 -15.84
N TYR A 45 -15.12 -3.29 -15.02
CA TYR A 45 -15.88 -2.06 -14.81
C TYR A 45 -15.80 -1.12 -16.04
N CYS A 46 -14.72 -1.20 -16.78
CA CYS A 46 -14.45 -0.35 -17.94
C CYS A 46 -14.91 -1.02 -19.24
N LYS A 47 -15.29 -0.24 -20.26
CA LYS A 47 -15.52 -0.79 -21.61
C LYS A 47 -14.23 -1.44 -22.15
N SER A 48 -14.36 -2.55 -22.89
CA SER A 48 -13.24 -3.39 -23.33
C SER A 48 -12.14 -2.67 -24.11
N ARG A 49 -12.50 -1.64 -24.89
CA ARG A 49 -11.59 -0.83 -25.73
C ARG A 49 -10.90 0.33 -25.00
N ALA A 50 -11.43 0.74 -23.86
CA ALA A 50 -10.94 1.91 -23.14
C ALA A 50 -9.50 1.88 -22.58
N PRO A 51 -8.89 0.75 -22.19
CA PRO A 51 -7.51 0.76 -21.64
C PRO A 51 -6.43 1.07 -22.68
N ASP A 52 -6.71 0.89 -23.96
CA ASP A 52 -5.77 1.11 -25.06
C ASP A 52 -5.86 2.55 -25.56
N ILE A 53 -7.01 3.21 -25.33
CA ILE A 53 -7.34 4.56 -25.77
C ILE A 53 -7.01 5.61 -24.70
N ILE A 54 -7.19 5.27 -23.41
CA ILE A 54 -7.11 6.23 -22.30
C ILE A 54 -5.75 6.15 -21.63
N ASP A 55 -5.13 7.32 -21.46
CA ASP A 55 -3.89 7.46 -20.71
C ASP A 55 -4.07 7.02 -19.25
N ARG A 56 -3.12 6.21 -18.77
CA ARG A 56 -3.12 5.74 -17.38
C ARG A 56 -2.94 6.92 -16.44
N ALA A 57 -3.70 6.92 -15.34
CA ALA A 57 -3.54 7.94 -14.32
C ALA A 57 -2.14 7.89 -13.70
N THR A 58 -1.55 9.06 -13.49
CA THR A 58 -0.26 9.23 -12.84
C THR A 58 -0.35 8.77 -11.38
N VAL A 59 0.46 7.77 -11.01
CA VAL A 59 0.56 7.30 -9.63
C VAL A 59 1.88 7.80 -9.06
N SER A 60 1.80 8.79 -8.18
CA SER A 60 2.95 9.33 -7.45
C SER A 60 2.68 9.27 -5.95
N SER A 61 3.76 9.22 -5.15
CA SER A 61 3.69 9.26 -3.68
C SER A 61 3.65 10.68 -3.12
N TRP A 62 3.78 11.69 -3.99
CA TRP A 62 3.76 13.10 -3.61
C TRP A 62 2.35 13.68 -3.78
N PRO A 63 1.86 14.55 -2.87
CA PRO A 63 0.58 15.22 -3.04
C PRO A 63 0.51 16.01 -4.36
N GLY A 64 -0.65 16.02 -5.03
CA GLY A 64 -0.88 16.81 -6.25
C GLY A 64 -0.68 16.05 -7.58
N THR A 65 -0.77 14.72 -7.58
CA THR A 65 -0.45 13.88 -8.75
C THR A 65 -1.36 14.03 -9.96
N THR A 66 -2.58 14.54 -9.77
CA THR A 66 -3.64 14.59 -10.78
C THR A 66 -3.98 16.05 -11.06
N LEU A 67 -3.36 16.62 -12.09
CA LEU A 67 -3.64 17.98 -12.55
C LEU A 67 -4.86 18.01 -13.49
N ASP A 68 -5.04 16.98 -14.32
CA ASP A 68 -6.14 16.84 -15.27
C ASP A 68 -7.21 15.84 -14.79
N LEU A 69 -8.48 16.16 -15.04
CA LEU A 69 -9.62 15.27 -14.78
C LEU A 69 -9.63 14.12 -15.77
N LEU A 70 -9.01 13.00 -15.40
CA LEU A 70 -9.05 11.76 -16.19
C LEU A 70 -10.40 11.07 -16.05
N LYS A 71 -10.88 10.48 -17.15
CA LYS A 71 -12.17 9.77 -17.17
C LYS A 71 -12.14 8.56 -18.09
N PHE A 72 -12.90 7.52 -17.75
CA PHE A 72 -13.14 6.37 -18.63
C PHE A 72 -14.63 6.00 -18.71
N PRO A 73 -15.09 5.43 -19.85
CA PRO A 73 -16.48 5.01 -19.99
C PRO A 73 -16.73 3.70 -19.22
N ILE A 74 -17.77 3.71 -18.41
CA ILE A 74 -18.23 2.57 -17.62
C ILE A 74 -19.00 1.61 -18.52
N ILE A 75 -18.81 0.31 -18.31
CA ILE A 75 -19.61 -0.71 -19.00
C ILE A 75 -21.06 -0.67 -18.49
N ASN A 76 -22.04 -0.77 -19.40
CA ASN A 76 -23.44 -0.89 -18.98
C ASN A 76 -23.68 -2.29 -18.34
N PRO A 77 -24.06 -2.37 -17.05
CA PRO A 77 -24.32 -3.63 -16.36
C PRO A 77 -25.70 -4.20 -16.76
N THR A 78 -25.77 -4.90 -17.89
CA THR A 78 -26.95 -5.68 -18.26
C THR A 78 -27.01 -6.98 -17.45
N CYS A 79 -28.21 -7.54 -17.23
CA CYS A 79 -28.39 -8.79 -16.48
C CYS A 79 -27.52 -9.93 -17.03
N ASP A 80 -27.45 -10.09 -18.36
CA ASP A 80 -26.58 -11.07 -19.03
C ASP A 80 -25.10 -10.85 -18.70
N ARG A 81 -24.61 -9.61 -18.75
CA ARG A 81 -23.21 -9.29 -18.44
C ARG A 81 -22.87 -9.54 -16.98
N ILE A 82 -23.76 -9.16 -16.06
CA ILE A 82 -23.59 -9.43 -14.62
C ILE A 82 -23.53 -10.94 -14.40
N PHE A 83 -24.42 -11.70 -15.05
CA PHE A 83 -24.49 -13.15 -14.93
C PHE A 83 -23.22 -13.84 -15.45
N ARG A 84 -22.76 -13.52 -16.67
CA ARG A 84 -21.51 -14.09 -17.23
C ARG A 84 -20.29 -13.78 -16.37
N ARG A 85 -20.22 -12.58 -15.79
CA ARG A 85 -19.16 -12.22 -14.86
C ARG A 85 -19.25 -13.04 -13.57
N GLN A 86 -20.44 -13.28 -13.03
CA GLN A 86 -20.62 -14.15 -11.86
C GLN A 86 -20.20 -15.59 -12.15
N GLU A 87 -20.48 -16.13 -13.34
CA GLU A 87 -20.01 -17.46 -13.76
C GLU A 87 -18.48 -17.53 -13.78
N ARG A 88 -17.81 -16.56 -14.43
CA ARG A 88 -16.34 -16.46 -14.40
C ARG A 88 -15.79 -16.46 -12.97
N LEU A 89 -16.36 -15.64 -12.09
CA LEU A 89 -15.89 -15.54 -10.70
C LEU A 89 -16.08 -16.86 -9.93
N LYS A 90 -17.16 -17.60 -10.18
CA LYS A 90 -17.38 -18.94 -9.61
C LYS A 90 -16.35 -19.93 -10.14
N GLU A 91 -16.08 -19.93 -11.44
CA GLU A 91 -15.06 -20.79 -12.04
C GLU A 91 -13.67 -20.47 -11.48
N GLU A 92 -13.29 -19.20 -11.39
CA GLU A 92 -12.02 -18.78 -10.80
C GLU A 92 -11.89 -19.25 -9.36
N ALA A 93 -12.94 -19.11 -8.54
CA ALA A 93 -12.96 -19.58 -7.17
C ALA A 93 -12.74 -21.09 -7.03
N THR A 94 -13.03 -21.88 -8.07
CA THR A 94 -12.78 -23.34 -8.07
C THR A 94 -11.36 -23.73 -8.47
N LYS A 95 -10.63 -22.85 -9.16
CA LYS A 95 -9.26 -23.13 -9.66
C LYS A 95 -8.26 -23.15 -8.50
N THR A 96 -7.18 -23.91 -8.68
CA THR A 96 -6.03 -23.95 -7.77
C THR A 96 -4.85 -23.15 -8.33
N GLU A 97 -3.83 -22.88 -7.50
CA GLU A 97 -2.62 -22.17 -7.95
C GLU A 97 -1.89 -22.90 -9.09
N ASP A 98 -2.02 -24.23 -9.16
CA ASP A 98 -1.30 -25.08 -10.11
C ASP A 98 -1.90 -25.04 -11.52
N ASP A 99 -3.19 -24.75 -11.63
CA ASP A 99 -3.94 -24.67 -12.91
C ASP A 99 -3.63 -23.37 -13.70
N LEU A 100 -2.80 -22.49 -13.16
CA LEU A 100 -2.51 -21.17 -13.74
C LEU A 100 -1.39 -21.22 -14.79
N SER A 101 -1.51 -20.32 -15.78
CA SER A 101 -0.46 -20.07 -16.78
C SER A 101 0.86 -19.66 -16.12
N SER A 102 1.98 -19.97 -16.77
CA SER A 102 3.32 -19.61 -16.29
C SER A 102 3.52 -18.10 -16.15
N GLU A 103 2.88 -17.30 -17.00
CA GLU A 103 2.92 -15.82 -16.95
C GLU A 103 2.11 -15.28 -15.78
N GLU A 104 0.93 -15.84 -15.54
CA GLU A 104 0.07 -15.49 -14.42
C GLU A 104 0.72 -15.84 -13.09
N LYS A 105 1.40 -16.99 -13.01
CA LYS A 105 2.19 -17.39 -11.84
C LYS A 105 3.33 -16.40 -11.58
N LYS A 106 4.05 -15.93 -12.61
CA LYS A 106 5.10 -14.91 -12.46
C LYS A 106 4.53 -13.59 -11.94
N TYR A 107 3.42 -13.13 -12.50
CA TYR A 107 2.72 -11.92 -12.07
C TYR A 107 2.24 -12.04 -10.61
N LEU A 108 1.63 -13.18 -10.27
CA LEU A 108 1.13 -13.48 -8.94
C LEU A 108 2.27 -13.54 -7.91
N ASN A 109 3.43 -14.11 -8.27
CA ASN A 109 4.62 -14.10 -7.44
C ASN A 109 5.15 -12.68 -7.20
N GLN A 110 5.06 -11.79 -8.18
CA GLN A 110 5.40 -10.38 -7.99
C GLN A 110 4.44 -9.70 -7.00
N LEU A 111 3.13 -9.99 -7.10
CA LEU A 111 2.13 -9.47 -6.16
C LEU A 111 2.29 -10.03 -4.74
N LYS A 112 2.63 -11.32 -4.58
CA LYS A 112 2.96 -11.95 -3.29
C LYS A 112 4.18 -11.31 -2.62
N LYS A 113 5.12 -10.76 -3.39
CA LYS A 113 6.23 -9.98 -2.85
C LYS A 113 5.73 -8.62 -2.30
N GLN A 114 4.81 -7.98 -3.01
CA GLN A 114 4.28 -6.66 -2.68
C GLN A 114 3.27 -6.65 -1.52
N GLY A 115 2.49 -7.72 -1.30
CA GLY A 115 1.45 -7.74 -0.26
C GLY A 115 1.10 -9.14 0.26
N TYR A 116 0.39 -9.16 1.39
CA TYR A 116 -0.16 -10.39 1.97
C TYR A 116 -1.46 -10.82 1.32
N LEU A 117 -2.30 -9.86 0.97
CA LEU A 117 -3.59 -10.08 0.34
C LEU A 117 -3.45 -9.79 -1.16
N VAL A 118 -3.63 -10.81 -1.98
CA VAL A 118 -3.52 -10.72 -3.43
C VAL A 118 -4.85 -11.13 -4.04
N GLY A 119 -5.39 -10.29 -4.92
CA GLY A 119 -6.60 -10.59 -5.69
C GLY A 119 -6.29 -10.60 -7.17
N ARG A 120 -6.97 -11.47 -7.90
CA ARG A 120 -6.92 -11.51 -9.36
C ARG A 120 -8.06 -10.67 -9.90
N VAL A 121 -7.72 -9.79 -10.83
CA VAL A 121 -8.69 -8.94 -11.54
C VAL A 121 -8.73 -9.45 -12.96
N GLY A 122 -9.87 -10.03 -13.33
CA GLY A 122 -10.08 -10.61 -14.65
C GLY A 122 -10.83 -9.67 -15.60
N ARG A 123 -10.90 -10.09 -16.85
CA ARG A 123 -11.74 -9.48 -17.89
C ARG A 123 -12.61 -10.54 -18.54
N THR A 124 -13.92 -10.34 -18.47
CA THR A 124 -14.95 -11.23 -19.03
C THR A 124 -15.24 -10.89 -20.49
N PHE A 125 -15.19 -9.61 -20.88
CA PHE A 125 -15.65 -9.12 -22.19
C PHE A 125 -14.51 -8.70 -23.13
N GLN A 126 -13.34 -9.33 -22.99
CA GLN A 126 -12.23 -9.02 -23.89
C GLN A 126 -12.55 -9.54 -25.28
N GLN A 127 -12.59 -8.65 -26.28
CA GLN A 127 -12.55 -9.09 -27.67
C GLN A 127 -11.24 -9.84 -27.84
N GLN A 128 -11.30 -11.11 -28.25
CA GLN A 128 -10.12 -11.79 -28.75
C GLN A 128 -9.57 -10.90 -29.86
N LYS A 129 -8.35 -10.38 -29.68
CA LYS A 129 -7.60 -9.90 -30.83
C LYS A 129 -7.52 -11.12 -31.73
N SER A 130 -8.13 -11.06 -32.90
CA SER A 130 -7.78 -11.98 -33.97
C SER A 130 -6.25 -11.98 -34.01
N SER A 131 -5.65 -13.17 -34.01
CA SER A 131 -4.25 -13.30 -34.40
C SER A 131 -4.00 -12.37 -35.58
N PRO A 132 -2.89 -11.61 -35.63
CA PRO A 132 -2.60 -10.85 -36.82
C PRO A 132 -2.48 -11.89 -37.93
N GLU A 133 -3.49 -11.99 -38.78
CA GLU A 133 -3.32 -12.56 -40.10
C GLU A 133 -2.25 -11.66 -40.71
N ILE A 134 -1.05 -12.21 -40.82
CA ILE A 134 0.04 -11.54 -41.51
C ILE A 134 -0.43 -11.51 -42.96
N ASP A 135 -1.04 -10.39 -43.35
CA ASP A 135 -1.35 -10.12 -44.75
C ASP A 135 0.00 -9.96 -45.44
N PHE A 136 0.40 -11.01 -46.15
CA PHE A 136 1.72 -11.12 -46.74
C PHE A 136 1.71 -10.32 -48.04
N ASP A 137 1.91 -9.01 -47.93
CA ASP A 137 1.95 -8.10 -49.07
C ASP A 137 3.33 -8.18 -49.78
N PRO A 138 3.44 -8.76 -50.99
CA PRO A 138 4.71 -8.95 -51.68
C PRO A 138 5.37 -7.62 -52.08
N ASP A 139 4.59 -6.55 -52.19
CA ASP A 139 5.05 -5.25 -52.69
C ASP A 139 5.78 -4.42 -51.61
N LEU A 140 5.56 -4.72 -50.32
CA LEU A 140 6.29 -4.07 -49.21
C LEU A 140 7.72 -4.61 -49.00
N LEU A 141 8.07 -5.73 -49.66
CA LEU A 141 9.38 -6.38 -49.58
C LEU A 141 10.24 -6.17 -50.83
N SER A 142 9.75 -5.43 -51.84
CA SER A 142 10.55 -5.15 -53.03
C SER A 142 11.61 -4.09 -52.71
N TYR A 143 12.82 -4.56 -52.41
CA TYR A 143 14.02 -3.72 -52.39
C TYR A 143 14.45 -3.42 -53.83
N SER A 144 14.18 -2.20 -54.30
CA SER A 144 14.83 -1.66 -55.51
C SER A 144 16.27 -1.27 -55.15
N ILE A 145 17.25 -1.76 -55.93
CA ILE A 145 18.70 -1.65 -55.65
C ILE A 145 19.24 -0.20 -55.72
N ASP A 146 18.45 0.77 -56.19
CA ASP A 146 18.94 2.11 -56.57
C ASP A 146 18.34 3.29 -55.78
N GLU A 147 17.80 3.10 -54.57
CA GLU A 147 17.43 4.25 -53.71
C GLU A 147 18.03 4.16 -52.28
N ASP A 148 18.74 5.21 -51.88
CA ASP A 148 19.27 5.41 -50.52
C ASP A 148 18.16 5.29 -49.46
N PRO A 149 18.47 4.77 -48.25
CA PRO A 149 17.48 4.54 -47.20
C PRO A 149 16.98 5.87 -46.63
N ARG A 150 15.96 6.46 -47.26
CA ARG A 150 15.17 7.52 -46.63
C ARG A 150 14.35 6.86 -45.52
N HIS A 151 14.56 7.34 -44.30
CA HIS A 151 13.77 7.02 -43.13
C HIS A 151 12.27 6.97 -43.50
N SER A 152 11.69 5.77 -43.44
CA SER A 152 10.24 5.62 -43.42
C SER A 152 9.71 6.47 -42.26
N PRO A 153 8.73 7.36 -42.48
CA PRO A 153 8.08 8.02 -41.37
C PRO A 153 7.46 6.90 -40.54
N ARG A 154 7.92 6.74 -39.29
CA ARG A 154 7.23 5.90 -38.30
C ARG A 154 5.75 6.27 -38.41
N GLN A 155 4.93 5.36 -38.95
CA GLN A 155 3.49 5.51 -38.93
C GLN A 155 3.14 5.86 -37.48
N ARG A 156 2.69 7.09 -37.26
CA ARG A 156 2.02 7.44 -36.02
C ARG A 156 0.88 6.44 -35.95
N GLN A 157 0.93 5.50 -35.01
CA GLN A 157 -0.25 4.70 -34.68
C GLN A 157 -1.36 5.71 -34.44
N GLU A 158 -2.33 5.78 -35.36
CA GLU A 158 -3.51 6.60 -35.17
C GLU A 158 -4.10 6.16 -33.84
N ARG A 159 -4.21 7.10 -32.90
CA ARG A 159 -4.84 6.82 -31.62
C ARG A 159 -6.27 6.43 -31.94
N GLU A 160 -6.62 5.17 -31.69
CA GLU A 160 -8.00 4.72 -31.83
C GLU A 160 -8.86 5.60 -30.92
N GLU A 161 -9.72 6.43 -31.49
CA GLU A 161 -10.65 7.26 -30.73
C GLU A 161 -11.97 6.50 -30.55
N PHE A 162 -12.68 6.77 -29.44
CA PHE A 162 -14.01 6.18 -29.26
C PHE A 162 -14.96 6.70 -30.35
N THR A 163 -15.75 5.80 -30.94
CA THR A 163 -16.79 6.21 -31.88
C THR A 163 -17.82 7.11 -31.19
N HIS A 164 -18.33 8.12 -31.90
CA HIS A 164 -19.29 9.09 -31.36
C HIS A 164 -20.52 8.40 -30.69
N ASN A 165 -20.98 7.28 -31.24
CA ASN A 165 -22.10 6.51 -30.68
C ASN A 165 -21.75 5.80 -29.37
N GLU A 166 -20.49 5.37 -29.18
CA GLU A 166 -20.05 4.76 -27.94
C GLU A 166 -19.89 5.79 -26.80
N VAL A 167 -19.63 7.06 -27.14
CA VAL A 167 -19.42 8.18 -26.21
C VAL A 167 -20.74 8.81 -25.77
N LYS A 168 -21.72 8.93 -26.68
CA LYS A 168 -22.98 9.67 -26.46
C LYS A 168 -23.82 9.13 -25.30
N ASP A 169 -23.97 7.81 -25.22
CA ASP A 169 -24.74 7.14 -24.16
C ASP A 169 -23.85 6.54 -23.06
N ALA A 170 -22.54 6.85 -23.08
CA ALA A 170 -21.63 6.39 -22.04
C ALA A 170 -21.88 7.12 -20.73
N ARG A 171 -21.74 6.36 -19.64
CA ARG A 171 -21.51 6.92 -18.32
C ARG A 171 -20.03 6.92 -18.03
N TRP A 172 -19.58 7.89 -17.27
CA TRP A 172 -18.16 8.14 -17.06
C TRP A 172 -17.76 7.93 -15.60
N CYS A 173 -16.59 7.35 -15.40
CA CYS A 173 -15.90 7.33 -14.11
C CYS A 173 -14.78 8.36 -14.15
N PHE A 174 -14.82 9.35 -13.26
CA PHE A 174 -13.86 10.44 -13.17
C PHE A 174 -12.88 10.22 -12.02
N ASP A 175 -11.58 10.38 -12.28
CA ASP A 175 -10.58 10.58 -11.23
C ASP A 175 -10.52 12.08 -10.91
N THR A 176 -10.83 12.43 -9.66
CA THR A 176 -10.77 13.83 -9.22
C THR A 176 -9.43 14.15 -8.57
N PRO A 177 -8.91 15.39 -8.74
CA PRO A 177 -7.73 15.84 -8.01
C PRO A 177 -7.87 15.58 -6.51
N GLY A 178 -6.80 15.05 -5.91
CA GLY A 178 -6.81 14.75 -4.48
C GLY A 178 -6.93 16.01 -3.64
N ILE A 179 -7.85 16.00 -2.69
CA ILE A 179 -8.01 17.11 -1.74
C ILE A 179 -6.76 17.16 -0.85
N ILE A 180 -5.97 18.22 -1.00
CA ILE A 180 -4.81 18.52 -0.15
C ILE A 180 -5.36 19.15 1.13
N LYS A 181 -5.09 18.53 2.28
CA LYS A 181 -5.56 19.04 3.58
C LYS A 181 -4.48 19.92 4.21
N GLU A 182 -4.43 21.18 3.84
CA GLU A 182 -3.50 22.15 4.45
C GLU A 182 -4.07 22.85 5.69
N ASN A 183 -5.41 22.98 5.83
CA ASN A 183 -6.02 23.84 6.88
C ASN A 183 -7.23 23.25 7.64
N CYS A 184 -7.35 21.92 7.81
CA CYS A 184 -8.41 21.37 8.67
C CYS A 184 -8.00 21.40 10.15
N VAL A 185 -8.76 22.15 10.96
CA VAL A 185 -8.69 22.36 12.43
C VAL A 185 -8.97 21.07 13.25
N VAL A 186 -8.66 19.89 12.70
CA VAL A 186 -8.76 18.61 13.40
C VAL A 186 -7.34 18.08 13.63
N PRO A 187 -6.76 18.26 14.83
CA PRO A 187 -5.36 17.95 15.13
C PRO A 187 -4.98 16.45 15.03
N PHE A 188 -5.96 15.57 14.77
CA PHE A 188 -5.78 14.12 14.71
C PHE A 188 -5.14 13.58 13.41
N ILE A 189 -5.00 14.40 12.36
CA ILE A 189 -4.49 13.96 11.05
C ILE A 189 -3.41 14.94 10.53
N PHE A 190 -2.55 15.45 11.41
CA PHE A 190 -1.25 15.94 10.97
C PHE A 190 -0.42 14.74 10.51
N GLN A 191 -0.38 14.50 9.19
CA GLN A 191 0.49 13.48 8.63
C GLN A 191 1.92 14.00 8.67
N VAL A 192 2.80 13.29 9.35
CA VAL A 192 4.26 13.53 9.30
C VAL A 192 4.78 13.53 7.85
N LEU A 193 4.05 12.93 6.90
CA LEU A 193 4.36 12.96 5.47
C LEU A 193 4.53 14.38 4.89
N ASN A 194 3.78 15.38 5.37
CA ASN A 194 3.93 16.76 4.90
C ASN A 194 5.21 17.43 5.42
N LEU A 195 5.78 16.89 6.51
CA LEU A 195 7.04 17.36 7.07
C LEU A 195 8.25 16.66 6.44
N LEU A 196 8.04 15.66 5.58
CA LEU A 196 9.10 14.83 5.01
C LEU A 196 9.40 15.20 3.56
N THR A 197 10.67 15.04 3.17
CA THR A 197 11.10 15.20 1.77
C THR A 197 10.67 14.01 0.92
N GLU A 198 10.67 14.17 -0.41
CA GLU A 198 10.24 13.10 -1.34
C GLU A 198 11.01 11.77 -1.13
N LYS A 199 12.32 11.87 -0.87
CA LYS A 199 13.18 10.70 -0.60
C LYS A 199 12.78 10.00 0.69
N GLU A 200 12.49 10.76 1.75
CA GLU A 200 12.06 10.23 3.05
C GLU A 200 10.66 9.63 2.97
N VAL A 201 9.73 10.25 2.25
CA VAL A 201 8.36 9.73 2.03
C VAL A 201 8.43 8.35 1.38
N LYS A 202 9.34 8.13 0.42
CA LYS A 202 9.56 6.80 -0.20
C LYS A 202 10.09 5.76 0.78
N LEU A 203 10.82 6.16 1.82
CA LEU A 203 11.32 5.24 2.86
C LEU A 203 10.23 4.91 3.89
N VAL A 204 9.44 5.91 4.27
CA VAL A 204 8.37 5.78 5.27
C VAL A 204 7.18 5.00 4.71
N LEU A 205 6.79 5.25 3.46
CA LEU A 205 5.69 4.55 2.83
C LEU A 205 6.12 3.13 2.40
N PRO A 206 5.47 2.07 2.94
CA PRO A 206 5.83 0.70 2.59
C PRO A 206 5.45 0.39 1.14
N THR A 207 6.43 -0.04 0.36
CA THR A 207 6.23 -0.55 -1.01
C THR A 207 5.93 -2.04 -1.05
N CYS A 208 6.38 -2.76 -0.02
CA CYS A 208 6.22 -4.20 0.16
C CYS A 208 5.43 -4.51 1.43
N ALA A 209 5.00 -5.77 1.56
CA ALA A 209 4.29 -6.26 2.73
C ALA A 209 5.09 -5.98 4.02
N ILE A 210 4.46 -5.32 5.00
CA ILE A 210 5.11 -4.96 6.25
C ILE A 210 5.34 -6.24 7.06
N VAL A 211 6.59 -6.56 7.38
CA VAL A 211 6.90 -7.71 8.23
C VAL A 211 7.05 -7.20 9.67
N PRO A 212 6.22 -7.68 10.61
CA PRO A 212 6.32 -7.23 12.00
C PRO A 212 7.68 -7.61 12.58
N ARG A 213 8.34 -6.64 13.22
CA ARG A 213 9.64 -6.83 13.89
C ARG A 213 9.41 -6.80 15.39
N THR A 214 9.60 -7.94 16.04
CA THR A 214 9.35 -8.07 17.48
C THR A 214 10.63 -7.97 18.27
N PHE A 215 10.60 -7.15 19.32
CA PHE A 215 11.69 -6.94 20.25
C PHE A 215 11.23 -7.22 21.67
N ILE A 216 12.14 -7.71 22.51
CA ILE A 216 11.93 -7.82 23.96
C ILE A 216 12.65 -6.68 24.65
N LEU A 217 11.89 -5.84 25.36
CA LEU A 217 12.41 -4.67 26.05
C LEU A 217 12.31 -4.88 27.57
N LYS A 218 13.32 -4.40 28.28
CA LYS A 218 13.33 -4.36 29.74
C LYS A 218 13.00 -2.93 30.21
N PRO A 219 12.54 -2.75 31.45
CA PRO A 219 12.42 -1.43 32.04
C PRO A 219 13.75 -0.66 31.94
N GLY A 220 13.70 0.63 31.61
CA GLY A 220 14.88 1.46 31.37
C GLY A 220 15.47 1.37 29.96
N THR A 221 14.75 0.79 28.99
CA THR A 221 15.17 0.76 27.58
C THR A 221 14.26 1.60 26.69
N VAL A 222 14.84 2.08 25.59
CA VAL A 222 14.20 2.99 24.63
C VAL A 222 14.22 2.35 23.24
N LEU A 223 13.08 2.40 22.55
CA LEU A 223 12.92 1.97 21.17
C LEU A 223 12.79 3.19 20.26
N PHE A 224 13.73 3.33 19.34
CA PHE A 224 13.72 4.31 18.26
C PHE A 224 13.20 3.68 16.97
N LEU A 225 12.23 4.34 16.34
CA LEU A 225 11.79 4.07 14.96
C LEU A 225 12.28 5.22 14.08
N ALA A 226 13.47 5.04 13.49
CA ALA A 226 14.25 6.14 12.91
C ALA A 226 14.32 7.35 13.89
N ALA A 227 14.48 8.57 13.39
CA ALA A 227 14.34 9.79 14.20
C ALA A 227 12.90 10.35 14.17
N LEU A 228 11.91 9.54 13.74
CA LEU A 228 10.50 9.92 13.64
C LEU A 228 9.67 9.59 14.88
N GLY A 229 10.09 8.61 15.66
CA GLY A 229 9.37 8.20 16.85
C GLY A 229 10.27 7.50 17.84
N ARG A 230 10.02 7.75 19.12
CA ARG A 230 10.73 7.16 20.26
C ARG A 230 9.71 6.67 21.28
N ILE A 231 9.95 5.49 21.86
CA ILE A 231 9.12 4.92 22.93
C ILE A 231 10.05 4.49 24.05
N ASP A 232 9.85 5.07 25.23
CA ASP A 232 10.62 4.82 26.43
C ASP A 232 9.82 3.90 27.36
N TYR A 233 10.44 2.79 27.78
CA TYR A 233 9.87 1.90 28.78
C TYR A 233 10.37 2.33 30.16
N LEU A 234 9.56 3.13 30.88
CA LEU A 234 9.96 3.74 32.15
C LEU A 234 9.86 2.75 33.32
N GLN A 235 8.67 2.18 33.53
CA GLN A 235 8.41 1.31 34.68
C GLN A 235 7.63 0.07 34.25
N GLY A 236 8.03 -1.07 34.81
CA GLY A 236 7.36 -2.36 34.73
C GLY A 236 8.18 -3.44 35.44
N GLU A 237 7.57 -4.55 35.85
CA GLU A 237 8.26 -5.59 36.62
C GLU A 237 8.99 -6.59 35.73
N LYS A 238 8.40 -6.94 34.57
CA LYS A 238 8.93 -7.94 33.64
C LYS A 238 9.25 -7.32 32.27
N PRO A 239 10.09 -8.01 31.47
CA PRO A 239 10.28 -7.63 30.09
C PRO A 239 8.98 -7.76 29.30
N ALA A 240 8.72 -6.79 28.42
CA ALA A 240 7.56 -6.77 27.54
C ALA A 240 7.98 -6.90 26.08
N TRP A 241 7.04 -7.32 25.22
CA TRP A 241 7.28 -7.44 23.80
C TRP A 241 6.70 -6.27 23.02
N PHE A 242 7.53 -5.71 22.16
CA PHE A 242 7.21 -4.59 21.29
C PHE A 242 7.30 -5.06 19.85
N SER A 243 6.16 -5.23 19.19
CA SER A 243 6.07 -5.62 17.79
C SER A 243 5.87 -4.39 16.92
N VAL A 244 6.94 -3.97 16.25
CA VAL A 244 6.97 -2.80 15.37
C VAL A 244 6.41 -3.18 14.01
N VAL A 245 5.35 -2.49 13.60
CA VAL A 245 4.71 -2.61 12.29
C VAL A 245 4.95 -1.32 11.52
N ALA A 246 6.04 -1.29 10.77
CA ALA A 246 6.50 -0.13 10.01
C ALA A 246 7.23 -0.59 8.73
N SER A 247 7.52 0.34 7.82
CA SER A 247 8.31 0.04 6.62
C SER A 247 9.64 -0.65 6.95
N ASN A 248 10.00 -1.68 6.19
CA ASN A 248 11.22 -2.46 6.41
C ASN A 248 12.50 -1.64 6.19
N LEU A 249 12.39 -0.52 5.47
CA LEU A 249 13.50 0.40 5.20
C LEU A 249 13.82 1.29 6.40
N LEU A 250 12.87 1.47 7.33
CA LEU A 250 13.08 2.26 8.52
C LEU A 250 13.87 1.45 9.57
N PRO A 251 15.05 1.93 10.01
CA PRO A 251 15.81 1.27 11.05
C PRO A 251 15.06 1.34 12.39
N VAL A 252 15.17 0.27 13.17
CA VAL A 252 14.70 0.23 14.57
C VAL A 252 15.93 0.00 15.43
N ARG A 253 16.11 0.86 16.43
CA ARG A 253 17.24 0.77 17.36
C ARG A 253 16.74 0.74 18.80
N ILE A 254 17.46 -0.01 19.63
CA ILE A 254 17.18 -0.14 21.06
C ILE A 254 18.40 0.37 21.79
N VAL A 255 18.17 1.29 22.73
CA VAL A 255 19.19 2.01 23.50
C VAL A 255 18.76 2.03 24.96
N THR A 256 19.70 2.26 25.87
CA THR A 256 19.40 2.48 27.30
C THR A 256 18.86 3.90 27.50
N LEU A 257 17.98 4.08 28.48
CA LEU A 257 17.35 5.38 28.75
C LEU A 257 18.35 6.51 29.04
N SER A 258 19.47 6.21 29.69
CA SER A 258 20.53 7.19 29.99
C SER A 258 21.26 7.71 28.75
N GLU A 259 21.32 6.92 27.68
CA GLU A 259 22.04 7.27 26.45
C GLU A 259 21.09 7.79 25.36
N ALA A 260 19.78 7.78 25.61
CA ALA A 260 18.78 8.00 24.58
C ALA A 260 18.79 9.44 24.03
N ASP A 261 19.00 10.44 24.89
CA ASP A 261 19.06 11.84 24.50
C ASP A 261 20.36 12.13 23.71
N ASP A 262 21.49 11.66 24.22
CA ASP A 262 22.78 11.67 23.55
C ASP A 262 22.75 11.04 22.15
N VAL A 263 22.11 9.86 22.03
CA VAL A 263 22.00 9.15 20.75
C VAL A 263 21.10 9.92 19.79
N TYR A 264 20.04 10.56 20.28
CA TYR A 264 19.21 11.39 19.44
C TYR A 264 19.98 12.60 18.92
N GLU A 265 20.68 13.33 19.77
CA GLU A 265 21.45 14.51 19.35
C GLU A 265 22.59 14.17 18.38
N LYS A 266 23.37 13.11 18.67
CA LYS A 266 24.53 12.72 17.86
C LYS A 266 24.15 12.03 16.57
N HIS A 267 23.06 11.26 16.55
CA HIS A 267 22.74 10.36 15.45
C HIS A 267 21.43 10.67 14.72
N ALA A 268 20.63 11.66 15.14
CA ALA A 268 19.39 12.03 14.43
C ALA A 268 19.60 12.43 12.96
N ALA A 269 20.80 12.90 12.62
CA ALA A 269 21.19 13.33 11.28
C ALA A 269 22.07 12.31 10.52
N GLN A 270 22.48 11.22 11.18
CA GLN A 270 23.44 10.25 10.65
C GLN A 270 22.74 9.00 10.09
N GLU A 271 23.50 8.15 9.37
CA GLU A 271 23.00 6.94 8.70
C GLU A 271 22.34 5.92 9.65
N LEU A 272 22.57 6.05 10.96
CA LEU A 272 22.00 5.22 12.02
C LEU A 272 20.50 5.47 12.23
N LEU A 273 20.03 6.72 12.17
CA LEU A 273 18.62 7.10 12.25
C LEU A 273 18.19 7.73 10.93
N LYS A 274 18.21 6.93 9.86
CA LYS A 274 18.01 7.29 8.43
C LYS A 274 16.92 8.30 8.04
N VAL A 275 15.98 8.66 8.90
CA VAL A 275 14.92 9.63 8.56
C VAL A 275 14.73 10.54 9.78
N PRO A 276 14.98 11.86 9.66
CA PRO A 276 15.19 12.64 8.43
C PRO A 276 16.60 12.53 7.80
N MET A 277 16.68 12.63 6.46
CA MET A 277 17.92 12.69 5.68
C MET A 277 18.22 14.14 5.30
N GLY A 278 19.13 14.79 6.01
CA GLY A 278 19.53 16.16 5.66
C GLY A 278 20.57 16.82 6.56
N GLY A 279 21.32 16.04 7.35
CA GLY A 279 22.33 16.61 8.24
C GLY A 279 21.74 17.40 9.41
N GLU A 280 22.60 18.15 10.10
CA GLU A 280 22.24 18.95 11.27
C GLU A 280 21.33 20.15 10.93
N GLU A 281 21.44 20.70 9.72
CA GLU A 281 20.61 21.82 9.27
C GLU A 281 19.13 21.42 9.16
N ARG A 282 18.87 20.22 8.63
CA ARG A 282 17.51 19.69 8.54
C ARG A 282 16.91 19.38 9.90
N MET A 283 17.75 19.01 10.87
CA MET A 283 17.28 18.74 12.24
C MET A 283 16.81 20.01 12.95
N LYS A 284 17.38 21.18 12.60
CA LYS A 284 16.91 22.49 13.12
C LYS A 284 15.55 22.88 12.53
N GLU A 285 15.27 22.50 11.29
CA GLU A 285 13.98 22.74 10.64
C GLU A 285 12.91 21.73 11.09
N PHE A 286 13.34 20.51 11.46
CA PHE A 286 12.44 19.47 11.92
C PHE A 286 11.91 19.78 13.33
N PRO A 287 10.58 19.65 13.56
CA PRO A 287 10.01 19.98 14.85
C PRO A 287 10.49 19.04 15.97
N PRO A 288 10.63 19.53 17.21
CA PRO A 288 11.05 18.71 18.33
C PRO A 288 10.02 17.61 18.64
N LEU A 289 10.51 16.52 19.22
CA LEU A 289 9.67 15.43 19.68
C LEU A 289 9.00 15.79 21.01
N VAL A 290 7.67 15.71 21.05
CA VAL A 290 6.89 15.99 22.25
C VAL A 290 6.59 14.67 22.97
N PRO A 291 6.92 14.54 24.28
CA PRO A 291 6.60 13.36 25.07
C PRO A 291 5.11 13.30 25.41
N GLN A 292 4.57 12.08 25.45
CA GLN A 292 3.25 11.77 25.99
C GLN A 292 3.30 10.46 26.79
N ASP A 293 2.79 10.51 28.02
CA ASP A 293 2.77 9.38 28.94
C ASP A 293 1.57 8.47 28.68
N ILE A 294 1.81 7.17 28.75
CA ILE A 294 0.85 6.10 28.46
C ILE A 294 0.97 5.05 29.55
N THR A 295 -0.15 4.72 30.18
CA THR A 295 -0.26 3.59 31.09
C THR A 295 -1.01 2.45 30.40
N LEU A 296 -0.44 1.24 30.44
CA LEU A 296 -1.04 0.03 29.87
C LEU A 296 -1.12 -1.08 30.92
N LYS A 297 -2.20 -1.87 30.86
CA LYS A 297 -2.39 -3.05 31.72
C LYS A 297 -2.23 -4.34 30.92
N GLY A 298 -1.35 -5.21 31.37
CA GLY A 298 -1.02 -6.46 30.71
C GLY A 298 -2.15 -7.49 30.79
N ILE A 299 -2.43 -8.12 29.65
CA ILE A 299 -3.48 -9.15 29.50
C ILE A 299 -2.85 -10.55 29.48
N GLY A 300 -1.72 -10.72 28.80
CA GLY A 300 -1.05 -12.01 28.68
C GLY A 300 0.06 -12.03 27.63
N THR A 301 0.82 -13.13 27.60
CA THR A 301 2.00 -13.28 26.70
C THR A 301 1.63 -13.48 25.23
N SER A 302 0.40 -13.91 24.95
CA SER A 302 -0.08 -14.22 23.60
C SER A 302 -0.86 -13.07 22.95
N GLU A 303 -1.41 -12.15 23.74
CA GLU A 303 -2.32 -11.10 23.28
C GLU A 303 -1.73 -9.72 23.51
N ALA A 304 -1.66 -8.92 22.45
CA ALA A 304 -1.29 -7.52 22.53
C ALA A 304 -2.35 -6.74 23.32
N VAL A 305 -1.88 -5.80 24.13
CA VAL A 305 -2.70 -4.94 24.97
C VAL A 305 -3.20 -3.74 24.19
N ALA A 306 -2.30 -3.09 23.46
CA ALA A 306 -2.58 -1.85 22.74
C ALA A 306 -1.65 -1.66 21.55
N ASP A 307 -2.13 -0.91 20.55
CA ASP A 307 -1.30 -0.38 19.47
C ASP A 307 -0.98 1.10 19.74
N ILE A 308 0.31 1.42 19.84
CA ILE A 308 0.80 2.80 19.93
C ILE A 308 1.08 3.29 18.51
N LYS A 309 0.25 4.22 18.02
CA LYS A 309 0.40 4.78 16.67
C LYS A 309 1.49 5.86 16.65
N LEU A 310 2.54 5.63 15.87
CA LEU A 310 3.62 6.59 15.62
C LEU A 310 3.36 7.35 14.31
N SER A 311 2.34 8.22 14.33
CA SER A 311 1.89 9.03 13.18
C SER A 311 1.75 8.20 11.88
N SER A 312 2.39 8.63 10.78
CA SER A 312 2.42 7.96 9.48
C SER A 312 3.55 6.94 9.31
N ALA A 313 4.44 6.80 10.29
CA ALA A 313 5.58 5.87 10.22
C ALA A 313 5.19 4.41 10.49
N GLY A 314 4.12 4.20 11.26
CA GLY A 314 3.60 2.89 11.60
C GLY A 314 2.98 2.87 12.98
N TRP A 315 2.91 1.68 13.57
CA TRP A 315 2.50 1.51 14.97
C TRP A 315 3.33 0.43 15.64
N VAL A 316 3.36 0.46 16.97
CA VAL A 316 4.03 -0.53 17.80
C VAL A 316 2.96 -1.20 18.67
N ALA A 317 2.80 -2.50 18.48
CA ALA A 317 1.92 -3.30 19.33
C ALA A 317 2.69 -3.72 20.59
N VAL A 318 2.10 -3.44 21.76
CA VAL A 318 2.70 -3.78 23.06
C VAL A 318 2.01 -5.00 23.61
N THR A 319 2.79 -6.02 23.96
CA THR A 319 2.32 -7.26 24.61
C THR A 319 3.06 -7.39 25.94
N ALA A 320 2.30 -7.55 27.03
CA ALA A 320 2.83 -7.63 28.38
C ALA A 320 2.20 -8.77 29.16
N HIS A 321 2.88 -9.23 30.21
CA HIS A 321 2.40 -10.33 31.04
C HIS A 321 1.11 -9.93 31.78
N ALA A 322 0.31 -10.92 32.17
CA ALA A 322 -0.94 -10.68 32.89
C ALA A 322 -0.69 -9.92 34.22
N GLU A 323 -1.60 -9.01 34.55
CA GLU A 323 -1.63 -8.22 35.80
C GLU A 323 -0.48 -7.20 35.98
N GLU A 324 0.29 -6.93 34.93
CA GLU A 324 1.36 -5.91 34.99
C GLU A 324 0.88 -4.53 34.54
N GLU A 325 1.31 -3.49 35.24
CA GLU A 325 1.15 -2.11 34.78
C GLU A 325 2.45 -1.61 34.17
N LEU A 326 2.36 -1.10 32.94
CA LEU A 326 3.49 -0.58 32.17
C LEU A 326 3.33 0.92 32.02
N LEU A 327 4.35 1.66 32.44
CA LEU A 327 4.47 3.08 32.19
C LEU A 327 5.40 3.29 30.99
N LEU A 328 4.82 3.78 29.90
CA LEU A 328 5.52 4.10 28.67
C LEU A 328 5.45 5.59 28.40
N ARG A 329 6.52 6.15 27.84
CA ARG A 329 6.52 7.53 27.32
C ARG A 329 6.85 7.50 25.85
N ALA A 330 5.93 7.97 25.02
CA ALA A 330 6.12 7.99 23.57
C ALA A 330 6.31 9.42 23.08
N TYR A 331 7.19 9.58 22.09
CA TYR A 331 7.68 10.84 21.57
C TYR A 331 7.35 10.93 20.08
N THR A 332 6.67 12.00 19.69
CA THR A 332 6.30 12.22 18.28
C THR A 332 6.52 13.68 17.86
N PRO A 333 6.84 13.94 16.58
CA PRO A 333 7.07 15.30 16.09
C PRO A 333 5.80 16.15 16.15
N LYS A 334 5.95 17.38 16.66
CA LYS A 334 4.96 18.46 16.64
C LYS A 334 3.55 18.07 17.14
N GLY A 335 3.45 17.42 18.30
CA GLY A 335 2.17 17.20 18.98
C GLY A 335 1.10 16.50 18.14
N THR A 336 1.51 15.72 17.12
CA THR A 336 0.59 14.81 16.43
C THR A 336 0.04 13.90 17.51
N ALA A 337 -1.25 14.04 17.84
CA ALA A 337 -1.84 13.34 18.97
C ALA A 337 -1.49 11.85 18.88
N LEU A 338 -0.70 11.36 19.83
CA LEU A 338 -0.33 9.97 19.86
C LEU A 338 -1.59 9.18 20.20
N VAL A 339 -2.00 8.32 19.28
CA VAL A 339 -3.23 7.55 19.41
C VAL A 339 -2.86 6.16 19.93
N VAL A 340 -3.25 5.89 21.16
CA VAL A 340 -3.25 4.55 21.72
C VAL A 340 -4.56 3.89 21.34
N ARG A 341 -4.49 2.74 20.67
CA ARG A 341 -5.67 1.99 20.23
C ARG A 341 -5.85 0.77 21.12
N GLN A 342 -7.01 0.68 21.75
CA GLN A 342 -7.47 -0.44 22.53
C GLN A 342 -8.91 -0.75 22.10
N PRO A 343 -9.24 -1.97 21.62
CA PRO A 343 -8.36 -3.12 21.42
C PRO A 343 -7.37 -2.95 20.24
N PRO A 344 -6.26 -3.71 20.20
CA PRO A 344 -5.31 -3.65 19.09
C PRO A 344 -5.91 -4.22 17.80
N LEU A 345 -5.38 -3.80 16.65
CA LEU A 345 -5.79 -4.28 15.33
C LEU A 345 -5.43 -5.76 15.12
N LEU A 346 -4.28 -6.17 15.65
CA LEU A 346 -3.74 -7.52 15.52
C LEU A 346 -3.40 -8.07 16.91
N PRO A 347 -4.36 -8.68 17.63
CA PRO A 347 -4.16 -9.12 19.01
C PRO A 347 -3.05 -10.18 19.12
N TYR A 348 -2.95 -11.12 18.17
CA TYR A 348 -1.96 -12.21 18.23
C TYR A 348 -0.64 -11.90 17.51
N ILE A 349 -0.30 -10.63 17.28
CA ILE A 349 0.87 -10.25 16.50
C ILE A 349 2.20 -10.74 17.12
N SER A 350 2.25 -10.88 18.43
CA SER A 350 3.41 -11.40 19.17
C SER A 350 3.74 -12.85 18.80
N THR A 351 2.77 -13.62 18.30
CA THR A 351 2.97 -15.01 17.85
C THR A 351 3.60 -15.11 16.46
N ILE A 352 3.53 -14.04 15.65
CA ILE A 352 4.08 -13.96 14.30
C ILE A 352 5.57 -13.58 14.35
N ARG A 353 6.34 -14.23 15.23
CA ARG A 353 7.79 -14.04 15.39
C ARG A 353 8.55 -15.35 15.18
N GLY A 354 9.76 -15.24 14.64
CA GLY A 354 10.69 -16.36 14.49
C GLY A 354 11.47 -16.65 15.79
N ALA A 355 12.54 -17.44 15.70
CA ALA A 355 13.42 -17.72 16.83
C ALA A 355 14.10 -16.45 17.36
N ARG A 356 14.39 -16.43 18.66
CA ARG A 356 15.16 -15.34 19.30
C ARG A 356 16.58 -15.33 18.75
N ILE A 357 17.10 -14.15 18.41
CA ILE A 357 18.48 -13.98 17.98
C ILE A 357 19.35 -13.89 19.23
N ALA A 358 20.26 -14.85 19.41
CA ALA A 358 21.16 -14.89 20.57
C ALA A 358 21.97 -13.58 20.69
N GLY A 359 22.12 -13.08 21.91
CA GLY A 359 22.86 -11.85 22.20
C GLY A 359 22.14 -10.54 21.83
N THR A 360 20.92 -10.58 21.29
CA THR A 360 20.17 -9.36 20.93
C THR A 360 18.75 -9.35 21.51
N PRO A 361 18.12 -8.16 21.66
CA PRO A 361 16.71 -8.05 22.03
C PRO A 361 15.75 -8.39 20.87
N ALA A 362 16.25 -8.75 19.69
CA ALA A 362 15.44 -8.94 18.49
C ALA A 362 15.05 -10.41 18.26
N TYR A 363 13.88 -10.61 17.67
CA TYR A 363 13.44 -11.90 17.12
C TYR A 363 13.64 -11.94 15.61
N ARG A 364 13.91 -13.13 15.05
CA ARG A 364 13.93 -13.32 13.60
C ARG A 364 12.57 -12.99 13.01
N THR A 365 12.56 -12.33 11.86
CA THR A 365 11.33 -11.98 11.16
C THR A 365 10.72 -13.23 10.51
N LYS A 366 9.39 -13.35 10.61
CA LYS A 366 8.63 -14.41 9.92
C LYS A 366 7.59 -13.73 9.06
N LYS A 367 7.71 -13.88 7.73
CA LYS A 367 6.70 -13.35 6.81
C LYS A 367 5.47 -14.27 6.88
N PRO A 368 4.27 -13.76 7.22
CA PRO A 368 3.06 -14.58 7.17
C PRO A 368 2.77 -15.00 5.73
N PRO A 369 2.13 -16.17 5.52
CA PRO A 369 1.79 -16.63 4.19
C PRO A 369 0.85 -15.64 3.49
N SER A 370 1.05 -15.47 2.18
CA SER A 370 0.17 -14.66 1.35
C SER A 370 -1.15 -15.40 1.13
N LEU A 371 -2.27 -14.72 1.38
CA LEU A 371 -3.60 -15.20 1.04
C LEU A 371 -3.98 -14.68 -0.34
N ILE A 372 -4.40 -15.60 -1.21
CA ILE A 372 -4.92 -15.27 -2.52
C ILE A 372 -6.44 -15.36 -2.47
N GLU A 373 -7.10 -14.30 -2.91
CA GLU A 373 -8.54 -14.26 -3.09
C GLU A 373 -8.94 -15.05 -4.34
N ASN A 374 -10.06 -15.78 -4.26
CA ASN A 374 -10.63 -16.55 -5.37
C ASN A 374 -9.79 -17.73 -5.86
N LEU A 375 -8.98 -18.35 -4.99
CA LEU A 375 -8.45 -19.70 -5.24
C LEU A 375 -8.80 -20.58 -4.05
N LYS A 376 -9.10 -21.85 -4.31
CA LYS A 376 -9.13 -22.83 -3.23
C LYS A 376 -7.73 -22.93 -2.65
N THR A 377 -7.57 -22.53 -1.39
CA THR A 377 -6.40 -22.90 -0.62
C THR A 377 -6.37 -24.41 -0.56
N THR A 378 -5.34 -25.02 -1.14
CA THR A 378 -5.02 -26.41 -0.87
C THR A 378 -4.76 -26.49 0.63
N GLY A 379 -5.75 -26.99 1.37
CA GLY A 379 -5.70 -27.07 2.81
C GLY A 379 -4.44 -27.83 3.20
N ARG A 380 -3.48 -27.14 3.83
CA ARG A 380 -2.54 -27.84 4.71
C ARG A 380 -3.34 -28.22 5.94
N ARG A 381 -3.64 -29.52 6.04
CA ARG A 381 -3.88 -30.20 7.32
C ARG A 381 -2.74 -29.90 8.28
#